data_AF-A0A968PDH3-F1
#
_entry.id   AF-A0A968PDH3-F1
#
_cell.length_a   1.000
_cell.length_b   1.000
_cell.length_c   1.000
_cell.angle_alpha   90.00
_cell.angle_beta   90.00
_cell.angle_gamma   90.00
#
_symmetry.space_group_name_H-M   'P 1'
#
loop_
_entity.id
_entity.type
_entity.pdbx_description
1 polymer ?
#
loop_
_entity_poly.entity_id
_entity_poly.type
_entity_poly.pdbx_seq_one_letter_code
_entity_poly.pdbx_strand_id
1 'polypeptide(L)'
;MVFDQPASLAINLARRVVLDDLLQTLDPQRQWRTALDAGCGVGYFSRHLADRGYKVVGIDGRSENIALAQYRHPDIAFHTHDIE
;
A
#
# COMPACT_ATOMS: atom_id res chain seq x y z
N MET A 1 -6.05 16.36 -3.75
CA MET A 1 -4.67 16.08 -4.22
C MET A 1 -4.73 15.09 -5.37
N VAL A 2 -3.66 14.88 -6.17
CA VAL A 2 -3.68 13.97 -7.34
C VAL A 2 -4.14 12.54 -6.98
N PHE A 3 -3.80 12.07 -5.78
CA PHE A 3 -4.16 10.75 -5.28
C PHE A 3 -5.64 10.56 -4.94
N ASP A 4 -6.39 11.65 -4.74
CA ASP A 4 -7.81 11.60 -4.35
C ASP A 4 -8.74 11.94 -5.53
N GLN A 5 -8.20 12.12 -6.73
CA GLN A 5 -9.00 12.37 -7.92
C GLN A 5 -9.82 11.14 -8.30
N PRO A 6 -11.02 11.30 -8.88
CA PRO A 6 -11.89 10.17 -9.25
C PRO A 6 -11.20 9.11 -10.11
N ALA A 7 -10.38 9.53 -11.08
CA ALA A 7 -9.61 8.62 -11.92
C ALA A 7 -8.63 7.79 -11.08
N SER A 8 -7.85 8.43 -10.21
CA SER A 8 -6.91 7.77 -9.29
C SER A 8 -7.60 6.76 -8.38
N LEU A 9 -8.78 7.09 -7.85
CA LEU A 9 -9.58 6.19 -7.03
C LEU A 9 -10.09 5.00 -7.83
N ALA A 10 -10.63 5.24 -9.03
CA ALA A 10 -11.16 4.17 -9.89
C ALA A 10 -10.07 3.16 -10.27
N ILE A 11 -8.88 3.63 -10.67
CA ILE A 11 -7.78 2.73 -11.04
C ILE A 11 -7.22 1.99 -9.82
N ASN A 12 -7.24 2.60 -8.63
CA ASN A 12 -6.85 1.96 -7.37
C ASN A 12 -7.83 0.86 -6.96
N LEU A 13 -9.13 1.09 -7.12
CA LEU A 13 -10.17 0.09 -6.87
C LEU A 13 -10.01 -1.11 -7.80
N ALA A 14 -9.81 -0.88 -9.10
CA ALA A 14 -9.60 -1.96 -10.07
C ALA A 14 -8.36 -2.81 -9.72
N ARG A 15 -7.25 -2.16 -9.37
CA ARG A 15 -6.01 -2.84 -8.95
C ARG A 15 -6.17 -3.62 -7.65
N ARG A 16 -6.97 -3.14 -6.71
CA ARG A 16 -7.26 -3.87 -5.46
C ARG A 16 -7.97 -5.19 -5.71
N VAL A 17 -8.90 -5.25 -6.66
CA VAL A 17 -9.58 -6.50 -7.02
C VAL A 17 -8.55 -7.54 -7.47
N VAL A 18 -7.65 -7.16 -8.38
CA VAL A 18 -6.58 -8.04 -8.86
C VAL A 18 -5.63 -8.45 -7.73
N LEU A 19 -5.24 -7.51 -6.85
CA LEU A 19 -4.39 -7.82 -5.70
C LEU A 19 -5.04 -8.83 -4.77
N ASP A 20 -6.34 -8.71 -4.52
CA ASP A 20 -7.09 -9.63 -3.65
C ASP A 20 -7.12 -11.04 -4.23
N ASP A 21 -7.37 -11.17 -5.54
CA ASP A 21 -7.34 -12.44 -6.25
C ASP A 21 -5.94 -13.07 -6.25
N LEU A 22 -4.90 -12.26 -6.44
CA LEU A 22 -3.51 -12.71 -6.37
C LEU A 22 -3.15 -13.22 -4.98
N LEU A 23 -3.49 -12.49 -3.93
CA LEU A 23 -3.22 -12.93 -2.55
C LEU A 23 -3.95 -14.23 -2.21
N GLN A 24 -5.20 -14.39 -2.66
CA GLN A 24 -5.94 -15.63 -2.47
C GLN A 24 -5.31 -16.81 -3.22
N THR A 25 -4.72 -16.54 -4.40
CA THR A 25 -4.08 -17.56 -5.24
C THR A 25 -2.70 -17.97 -4.71
N LEU A 26 -1.90 -16.98 -4.29
CA LEU A 26 -0.49 -17.18 -3.91
C LEU A 26 -0.33 -17.60 -2.45
N ASP A 27 -1.24 -17.18 -1.58
CA ASP A 27 -1.24 -17.54 -0.16
C ASP A 27 -2.66 -17.95 0.30
N PRO A 28 -3.22 -19.04 -0.27
CA PRO A 28 -4.59 -19.48 0.04
C PRO A 28 -4.77 -19.85 1.52
N GLN A 29 -3.69 -20.19 2.22
CA GLN A 29 -3.70 -20.54 3.64
C GLN A 29 -3.40 -19.35 4.57
N ARG A 30 -3.20 -18.14 4.02
CA ARG A 30 -2.90 -16.90 4.76
C ARG A 30 -1.72 -17.07 5.73
N GLN A 31 -0.66 -17.72 5.28
CA GLN A 31 0.54 -17.99 6.06
C GLN A 31 1.45 -16.75 6.14
N TRP A 32 1.38 -15.86 5.17
CA TRP A 32 2.19 -14.64 5.17
C TRP A 32 1.71 -13.67 6.25
N ARG A 33 2.67 -13.06 6.95
CA ARG A 33 2.41 -12.19 8.11
C ARG A 33 2.87 -10.76 7.90
N THR A 34 3.75 -10.55 6.94
CA THR A 34 4.41 -9.25 6.69
C THR A 34 4.30 -8.92 5.21
N ALA A 35 4.21 -7.63 4.89
CA ALA A 35 4.23 -7.14 3.51
C ALA A 35 5.10 -5.90 3.38
N LEU A 36 5.79 -5.78 2.24
CA LEU A 36 6.48 -4.58 1.80
C LEU A 36 5.70 -3.98 0.62
N ASP A 37 5.26 -2.73 0.75
CA ASP A 37 4.63 -1.98 -0.33
C ASP A 37 5.68 -1.06 -0.97
N ALA A 38 6.27 -1.51 -2.08
CA ALA A 38 7.32 -0.80 -2.80
C ALA A 38 6.71 0.15 -3.83
N GLY A 39 7.00 1.45 -3.71
CA GLY A 39 6.32 2.50 -4.47
C GLY A 39 4.95 2.81 -3.88
N CYS A 40 4.87 2.89 -2.54
CA CYS A 40 3.59 2.95 -1.82
C CYS A 40 2.79 4.24 -2.07
N GLY A 41 3.41 5.28 -2.65
CA GLY A 41 2.83 6.61 -2.77
C GLY A 41 2.36 7.10 -1.40
N VAL A 42 1.07 7.46 -1.32
CA VAL A 42 0.43 7.96 -0.09
C VAL A 42 -0.22 6.85 0.76
N GLY A 43 0.14 5.58 0.53
CA GLY A 43 -0.19 4.46 1.42
C GLY A 43 -1.50 3.73 1.15
N TYR A 44 -2.11 3.87 -0.03
CA TYR A 44 -3.40 3.23 -0.34
C TYR A 44 -3.38 1.71 -0.22
N PHE A 45 -2.40 1.04 -0.87
CA PHE A 45 -2.27 -0.41 -0.79
C PHE A 45 -1.68 -0.85 0.55
N SER A 46 -0.79 -0.06 1.14
CA SER A 46 -0.28 -0.28 2.48
C SER A 46 -1.41 -0.42 3.51
N ARG A 47 -2.38 0.51 3.50
CA ARG A 47 -3.57 0.43 4.38
C ARG A 47 -4.41 -0.81 4.09
N HIS A 48 -4.68 -1.09 2.81
CA HIS A 48 -5.46 -2.27 2.41
C HIS A 48 -4.81 -3.58 2.87
N LEU A 49 -3.48 -3.70 2.80
CA LEU A 49 -2.75 -4.85 3.31
C LEU A 49 -2.80 -4.91 4.85
N ALA A 50 -2.63 -3.77 5.54
CA ALA A 50 -2.73 -3.71 6.99
C ALA A 50 -4.13 -4.12 7.50
N ASP A 51 -5.20 -3.70 6.81
CA ASP A 51 -6.59 -4.11 7.11
C ASP A 51 -6.81 -5.62 6.96
N ARG A 52 -6.00 -6.29 6.15
CA ARG A 52 -6.02 -7.75 5.98
C ARG A 52 -5.20 -8.48 7.04
N GLY A 53 -4.56 -7.75 7.96
CA GLY A 53 -3.79 -8.29 9.08
C GLY A 53 -2.29 -8.46 8.81
N TYR A 54 -1.79 -7.96 7.69
CA TYR A 54 -0.34 -7.93 7.46
C TYR A 54 0.31 -6.85 8.33
N LYS A 55 1.51 -7.14 8.83
CA LYS A 55 2.42 -6.09 9.32
C LYS A 55 3.11 -5.47 8.11
N VAL A 56 2.75 -4.23 7.80
CA VAL A 56 3.16 -3.55 6.57
C VAL A 56 4.29 -2.55 6.83
N VAL A 57 5.24 -2.49 5.88
CA VAL A 57 6.17 -1.38 5.72
C VAL A 57 5.98 -0.82 4.31
N GLY A 58 5.81 0.49 4.17
CA GLY A 58 5.75 1.16 2.87
C GLY A 58 7.02 1.94 2.56
N ILE A 59 7.46 1.91 1.30
CA ILE A 59 8.58 2.72 0.81
C ILE A 59 8.24 3.45 -0.49
N ASP A 60 8.74 4.67 -0.63
CA ASP A 60 8.58 5.52 -1.82
C ASP A 60 9.77 6.47 -1.94
N GLY A 61 10.21 6.76 -3.16
CA GLY A 61 11.36 7.65 -3.40
C GLY A 61 11.08 9.12 -3.11
N ARG A 62 9.80 9.52 -3.02
CA ARG A 62 9.42 10.92 -2.79
C ARG A 62 9.09 11.16 -1.33
N SER A 63 9.87 12.03 -0.68
CA SER A 63 9.70 12.35 0.75
C SER A 63 8.33 12.95 1.08
N GLU A 64 7.72 13.70 0.16
CA GLU A 64 6.41 14.32 0.31
C GLU A 64 5.29 13.27 0.32
N ASN A 65 5.44 12.20 -0.47
CA ASN A 65 4.52 11.06 -0.46
C ASN A 65 4.56 10.35 0.89
N ILE A 66 5.78 10.09 1.41
CA ILE A 66 5.99 9.44 2.71
C ILE A 66 5.42 10.28 3.85
N ALA A 67 5.67 11.59 3.88
CA ALA A 67 5.12 12.47 4.90
C ALA A 67 3.58 12.42 4.92
N LEU A 68 2.95 12.42 3.73
CA LEU A 68 1.50 12.30 3.62
C LEU A 68 0.99 10.89 3.96
N ALA A 69 1.72 9.83 3.63
CA ALA A 69 1.39 8.47 4.01
C ALA A 69 1.41 8.29 5.54
N GLN A 70 2.45 8.79 6.21
CA GLN A 70 2.57 8.79 7.67
C GLN A 70 1.43 9.58 8.33
N TYR A 71 1.05 10.73 7.75
CA TYR A 71 -0.08 11.51 8.23
C TYR A 71 -1.42 10.76 8.09
N ARG A 72 -1.65 10.08 6.94
CA ARG A 72 -2.88 9.33 6.66
C ARG A 72 -3.00 8.04 7.47
N HIS A 73 -1.87 7.39 7.74
CA HIS A 73 -1.81 6.06 8.32
C HIS A 73 -0.71 6.01 9.39
N PRO A 74 -0.90 6.70 10.54
CA PRO A 74 0.12 6.83 11.58
C PRO A 74 0.48 5.50 12.27
N ASP A 75 -0.32 4.46 12.05
CA ASP A 75 -0.12 3.10 12.57
C ASP A 75 0.75 2.21 11.66
N ILE A 76 1.12 2.69 10.47
CA ILE A 76 1.96 1.95 9.50
C ILE A 76 3.33 2.61 9.37
N ALA A 77 4.39 1.80 9.29
CA ALA A 77 5.74 2.29 9.10
C ALA A 77 5.98 2.67 7.63
N PHE A 78 6.46 3.90 7.40
CA PHE A 78 6.80 4.40 6.06
C PHE A 78 8.19 5.03 6.05
N HIS A 79 8.95 4.75 5.00
CA HIS A 79 10.33 5.25 4.85
C HIS A 79 10.60 5.74 3.42
N THR A 80 11.37 6.80 3.29
CA THR A 80 11.88 7.23 1.98
C THR A 80 13.07 6.36 1.59
N HIS A 81 12.95 5.65 0.47
CA HIS A 81 14.02 4.84 -0.12
C HIS A 81 13.92 4.91 -1.65
N ASP A 82 15.07 4.88 -2.31
CA ASP A 82 15.13 4.64 -3.74
C ASP A 82 14.83 3.16 -4.03
N ILE A 83 14.06 2.90 -5.07
CA ILE A 83 13.60 1.57 -5.49
C ILE A 83 14.15 1.23 -6.88
N GLU A 84 14.79 2.19 -7.56
CA GLU A 84 15.48 2.00 -8.85
C GLU A 84 16.97 1.67 -8.70
#